data_AF-A0A947BVU4-F1
#
_entry.id   AF-A0A947BVU4-F1
#
_cell.length_a   1.000
_cell.length_b   1.000
_cell.length_c   1.000
_cell.angle_alpha   90.00
_cell.angle_beta   90.00
_cell.angle_gamma   90.00
#
_symmetry.space_group_name_H-M   'P 1'
#
loop_
_entity.id
_entity.type
_entity.pdbx_description
1 polymer ?
#
loop_
_entity_poly.entity_id
_entity_poly.type
_entity_poly.pdbx_seq_one_letter_code
_entity_poly.pdbx_strand_id
1 'polypeptide(L)'
;MPAGWFKSLNQAFIIILAPVYSALWVHLARRNLDPSTPAKFAIGILLLAVGFLIMYGASLLVLEGNQAMPTWLFFTYLLHTMGELALSPVGLSATTKLAPHRFVGQMMGVWFLGASLGNILAGLLAGEFSGETVSDFPDLYLQIVLTLSGFALLLLVFSKPIRKLMGDID
;
A
#
# COMPACT_ATOMS: atom_id res chain seq x y z
N MET A 1 -6.33 25.48 0.16
CA MET A 1 -6.57 24.77 1.43
C MET A 1 -5.21 24.36 2.00
N PRO A 2 -4.98 24.38 3.33
CA PRO A 2 -3.69 23.99 3.91
C PRO A 2 -3.35 22.52 3.62
N ALA A 3 -2.12 22.22 3.21
CA ALA A 3 -1.68 20.85 2.91
C ALA A 3 -1.85 19.87 4.08
N GLY A 4 -1.80 20.37 5.32
CA GLY A 4 -1.98 19.56 6.53
C GLY A 4 -3.35 18.88 6.65
N TRP A 5 -4.40 19.46 6.07
CA TRP A 5 -5.75 18.88 6.12
C TRP A 5 -5.83 17.52 5.40
N PHE A 6 -5.02 17.32 4.36
CA PHE A 6 -4.97 16.06 3.63
C PHE A 6 -4.28 14.94 4.42
N LYS A 7 -3.31 15.27 5.29
CA LYS A 7 -2.72 14.27 6.21
C LYS A 7 -3.73 13.76 7.24
N SER A 8 -4.63 14.63 7.70
CA SER A 8 -5.72 14.24 8.60
C SER A 8 -6.74 13.30 7.95
N LEU A 9 -6.89 13.33 6.62
CA LEU A 9 -7.79 12.40 5.91
C LEU A 9 -7.33 10.95 6.05
N ASN A 10 -6.03 10.66 5.88
CA ASN A 10 -5.49 9.30 6.06
C ASN A 10 -5.78 8.79 7.48
N GLN A 11 -5.51 9.61 8.52
CA GLN A 11 -5.79 9.25 9.91
C GLN A 11 -7.29 9.00 10.16
N ALA A 12 -8.16 9.85 9.61
CA ALA A 12 -9.61 9.67 9.73
C ALA A 12 -10.10 8.39 9.03
N PHE A 13 -9.60 8.11 7.83
CA PHE A 13 -9.92 6.88 7.10
C PHE A 13 -9.45 5.64 7.83
N ILE A 14 -8.27 5.64 8.45
CA ILE A 14 -7.80 4.51 9.25
C ILE A 14 -8.79 4.23 10.38
N ILE A 15 -9.17 5.25 11.15
CA ILE A 15 -10.09 5.07 12.29
C ILE A 15 -11.45 4.52 11.85
N ILE A 16 -11.98 5.00 10.73
CA ILE A 16 -13.29 4.61 10.23
C ILE A 16 -13.25 3.23 9.54
N LEU A 17 -12.23 2.97 8.71
CA LEU A 17 -12.15 1.79 7.85
C LEU A 17 -11.47 0.59 8.52
N ALA A 18 -10.61 0.78 9.52
CA ALA A 18 -9.97 -0.33 10.24
C ALA A 18 -10.98 -1.37 10.78
N PRO A 19 -12.06 -1.00 11.50
CA PRO A 19 -13.05 -1.98 11.95
C PRO A 19 -13.79 -2.66 10.79
N VAL A 20 -14.05 -1.92 9.70
CA VAL A 20 -14.70 -2.45 8.49
C VAL A 20 -13.82 -3.50 7.81
N TYR A 21 -12.54 -3.21 7.64
CA TYR A 21 -11.56 -4.12 7.04
C TYR A 21 -11.33 -5.36 7.92
N SER A 22 -11.24 -5.18 9.23
CA SER A 22 -11.14 -6.31 10.17
C SER A 22 -12.36 -7.23 10.06
N ALA A 23 -13.57 -6.66 10.07
CA ALA A 23 -14.81 -7.42 9.89
C ALA A 23 -14.90 -8.12 8.54
N LEU A 24 -14.43 -7.47 7.46
CA LEU A 24 -14.39 -8.04 6.11
C LEU A 24 -13.56 -9.33 6.07
N TRP A 25 -12.34 -9.32 6.61
CA TRP A 25 -11.49 -10.51 6.63
C TRP A 25 -12.06 -11.62 7.49
N VAL A 26 -12.59 -11.29 8.67
CA VAL A 26 -13.26 -12.29 9.54
C VAL A 26 -14.47 -12.91 8.82
N HIS A 27 -15.25 -12.12 8.09
CA HIS A 27 -16.40 -12.61 7.34
C HIS A 27 -16.00 -13.51 6.17
N LEU A 28 -14.94 -13.16 5.44
CA LEU A 28 -14.37 -14.01 4.38
C LEU A 28 -13.82 -15.32 4.94
N ALA A 29 -13.16 -15.28 6.09
CA ALA A 29 -12.67 -16.47 6.79
C ALA A 29 -13.82 -17.40 7.22
N ARG A 30 -14.92 -16.86 7.75
CA ARG A 30 -16.13 -17.66 8.08
C ARG A 30 -16.76 -18.35 6.86
N ARG A 31 -16.51 -17.84 5.65
CA ARG A 31 -17.00 -18.41 4.38
C ARG A 31 -15.99 -19.32 3.69
N ASN A 32 -14.84 -19.62 4.31
CA ASN A 32 -13.72 -20.33 3.68
C ASN A 32 -13.20 -19.67 2.39
N LEU A 33 -13.38 -18.36 2.26
CA LEU A 33 -12.92 -17.56 1.13
C LEU A 33 -11.76 -16.63 1.53
N ASP A 34 -11.04 -16.96 2.61
CA ASP A 34 -9.93 -16.14 3.06
C ASP A 34 -8.76 -16.25 2.08
N PRO A 35 -8.33 -15.13 1.46
CA PRO A 35 -7.15 -15.16 0.61
C PRO A 35 -5.92 -15.48 1.46
N SER A 36 -4.93 -16.15 0.86
CA SER A 36 -3.66 -16.39 1.56
C SER A 36 -2.98 -15.08 1.93
N THR A 37 -2.13 -15.11 2.96
CA THR A 37 -1.37 -13.92 3.39
C THR A 37 -0.68 -13.21 2.21
N PRO A 38 0.03 -13.90 1.29
CA PRO A 38 0.58 -13.25 0.09
C PRO A 38 -0.50 -12.60 -0.79
N ALA A 39 -1.64 -13.25 -1.02
CA ALA A 39 -2.71 -12.67 -1.82
C ALA A 39 -3.27 -11.38 -1.20
N LYS A 40 -3.42 -11.31 0.13
CA LYS A 40 -3.81 -10.09 0.84
C LYS A 40 -2.80 -8.97 0.66
N PHE A 41 -1.50 -9.30 0.71
CA PHE A 41 -0.43 -8.35 0.41
C PHE A 41 -0.52 -7.80 -1.01
N ALA A 42 -0.73 -8.67 -2.01
CA ALA A 42 -0.88 -8.24 -3.39
C ALA A 42 -2.09 -7.31 -3.59
N ILE A 43 -3.23 -7.61 -2.96
CA ILE A 43 -4.41 -6.72 -2.99
C ILE A 43 -4.06 -5.33 -2.44
N GLY A 44 -3.32 -5.27 -1.33
CA GLY A 44 -2.88 -4.00 -0.75
C GLY A 44 -1.97 -3.21 -1.69
N ILE A 45 -1.00 -3.87 -2.33
CA ILE A 45 -0.09 -3.25 -3.30
C ILE A 45 -0.85 -2.75 -4.54
N LEU A 46 -1.83 -3.51 -5.03
CA LEU A 46 -2.68 -3.08 -6.16
C LEU A 46 -3.51 -1.86 -5.81
N LEU A 47 -4.08 -1.77 -4.60
CA LEU A 47 -4.81 -0.59 -4.15
C LEU A 47 -3.92 0.66 -4.12
N LEU A 48 -2.67 0.52 -3.68
CA LEU A 48 -1.67 1.59 -3.77
C LEU A 48 -1.38 1.97 -5.22
N ALA A 49 -1.20 1.00 -6.12
CA ALA A 49 -0.99 1.25 -7.54
C ALA A 49 -2.17 2.01 -8.17
N VAL A 50 -3.42 1.63 -7.86
CA VAL A 50 -4.60 2.35 -8.34
C VAL A 50 -4.66 3.78 -7.78
N GLY A 51 -4.27 3.99 -6.52
CA GLY A 51 -4.16 5.33 -5.94
C GLY A 51 -3.17 6.25 -6.67
N PHE A 52 -2.03 5.70 -7.09
CA PHE A 52 -1.07 6.42 -7.94
C PHE A 52 -1.55 6.59 -9.38
N LEU A 53 -2.36 5.68 -9.92
CA LEU A 53 -2.99 5.83 -11.24
C LEU A 53 -3.99 7.00 -11.26
N ILE A 54 -4.70 7.23 -10.14
CA ILE A 54 -5.53 8.43 -9.97
C ILE A 54 -4.65 9.69 -10.00
N MET A 55 -3.49 9.68 -9.35
CA MET A 55 -2.54 10.81 -9.39
C MET A 55 -1.93 11.05 -10.77
N TYR A 56 -1.65 9.98 -11.52
CA TYR A 56 -1.27 10.09 -12.92
C TYR A 56 -2.33 10.84 -13.74
N GLY A 57 -3.60 10.42 -13.65
CA GLY A 57 -4.71 11.12 -14.32
C GLY A 57 -4.84 12.59 -13.90
N ALA A 58 -4.71 12.88 -12.61
CA ALA A 58 -4.72 14.26 -12.11
C ALA A 58 -3.56 15.10 -12.68
N SER A 59 -2.37 14.53 -12.81
CA SER A 59 -1.19 15.23 -13.33
C SER A 59 -1.32 15.57 -14.82
N LEU A 60 -1.94 14.71 -15.64
CA LEU A 60 -2.22 15.00 -17.04
C LEU A 60 -3.17 16.19 -17.21
N LEU A 61 -4.21 16.27 -16.38
CA LEU A 61 -5.13 17.42 -16.40
C LEU A 61 -4.42 18.73 -16.04
N VAL A 62 -3.49 18.69 -15.09
CA VAL A 62 -2.69 19.87 -14.71
C VAL A 62 -1.76 20.29 -15.84
N LEU A 63 -1.19 19.35 -16.60
CA LEU A 63 -0.36 19.66 -17.75
C LEU A 63 -1.13 20.30 -18.91
N GLU A 64 -2.40 19.94 -19.08
CA GLU A 64 -3.31 20.61 -20.02
C GLU A 64 -3.72 22.02 -19.58
N GLY A 65 -3.23 22.49 -18.42
CA GLY A 65 -3.52 23.81 -17.87
C GLY A 65 -4.78 23.87 -17.00
N ASN A 66 -5.43 22.73 -16.75
CA ASN A 66 -6.60 22.66 -15.88
C ASN A 66 -6.18 22.56 -14.40
N GLN A 67 -7.05 23.02 -13.49
CA GLN A 67 -6.80 22.85 -12.06
C GLN A 67 -7.33 21.50 -11.59
N ALA A 68 -6.48 20.68 -10.95
CA ALA A 68 -6.92 19.45 -10.31
C ALA A 68 -7.79 19.74 -9.08
N MET A 69 -8.97 19.11 -9.03
CA MET A 69 -9.88 19.24 -7.89
C MET A 69 -9.36 18.48 -6.65
N PRO A 70 -9.68 18.93 -5.42
CA PRO A 70 -9.33 18.22 -4.18
C PRO A 70 -9.84 16.77 -4.08
N THR A 71 -10.86 16.42 -4.88
CA THR A 71 -11.44 15.07 -4.96
C THR A 71 -10.42 14.02 -5.40
N TRP A 72 -9.46 14.37 -6.27
CA TRP A 72 -8.39 13.47 -6.70
C TRP A 72 -7.56 12.97 -5.51
N LEU A 73 -7.12 13.91 -4.65
CA LEU A 73 -6.38 13.58 -3.44
C LEU A 73 -7.23 12.77 -2.45
N PHE A 74 -8.51 13.12 -2.28
CA PHE A 74 -9.42 12.37 -1.42
C PHE A 74 -9.47 10.88 -1.79
N PHE A 75 -9.66 10.56 -3.07
CA PHE A 75 -9.70 9.17 -3.55
C PHE A 75 -8.35 8.47 -3.45
N THR A 76 -7.24 9.16 -3.75
CA THR A 76 -5.90 8.60 -3.58
C THR A 76 -5.63 8.24 -2.12
N TYR A 77 -5.93 9.13 -1.17
CA TYR A 77 -5.78 8.82 0.26
C TYR A 77 -6.69 7.67 0.69
N LEU A 78 -7.94 7.64 0.21
CA LEU A 78 -8.86 6.54 0.51
C LEU A 78 -8.28 5.19 0.07
N LEU A 79 -7.83 5.09 -1.19
CA LEU A 79 -7.25 3.86 -1.73
C LEU A 79 -5.94 3.48 -1.05
N HIS A 80 -5.08 4.45 -0.77
CA HIS A 80 -3.83 4.20 -0.06
C HIS A 80 -4.09 3.68 1.35
N THR A 81 -5.04 4.28 2.08
CA THR A 81 -5.44 3.79 3.40
C THR A 81 -6.03 2.38 3.32
N MET A 82 -6.86 2.08 2.32
CA MET A 82 -7.36 0.71 2.11
C MET A 82 -6.23 -0.29 1.85
N GLY A 83 -5.20 0.11 1.10
CA GLY A 83 -3.98 -0.69 0.90
C GLY A 83 -3.18 -0.89 2.18
N GLU A 84 -2.98 0.18 2.95
CA GLU A 84 -2.30 0.16 4.25
C GLU A 84 -3.00 -0.76 5.27
N LEU A 85 -4.33 -0.73 5.29
CA LEU A 85 -5.16 -1.60 6.15
C LEU A 85 -5.14 -3.07 5.72
N ALA A 86 -4.85 -3.35 4.45
CA ALA A 86 -4.61 -4.72 3.99
C ALA A 86 -3.19 -5.21 4.37
N LEU A 87 -2.18 -4.34 4.30
CA LEU A 87 -0.78 -4.71 4.50
C LEU A 87 -0.36 -4.76 5.98
N SER A 88 -0.72 -3.75 6.76
CA SER A 88 -0.20 -3.56 8.12
C SER A 88 -0.57 -4.68 9.11
N PRO A 89 -1.86 -5.06 9.28
CA PRO A 89 -2.23 -6.12 10.22
C PRO A 89 -1.78 -7.51 9.73
N VAL A 90 -1.87 -7.75 8.42
CA VAL A 90 -1.49 -9.02 7.81
C VAL A 90 0.02 -9.23 7.88
N GLY A 91 0.81 -8.19 7.64
CA GLY A 91 2.27 -8.26 7.72
C GLY A 91 2.78 -8.49 9.13
N LEU A 92 2.29 -7.73 10.11
CA LEU A 92 2.66 -7.95 11.51
C LEU A 92 2.26 -9.35 12.00
N SER A 93 1.07 -9.83 11.61
CA SER A 93 0.65 -11.20 11.93
C SER A 93 1.55 -12.25 11.27
N ALA A 94 1.88 -12.10 9.99
CA ALA A 94 2.75 -13.03 9.28
C ALA A 94 4.15 -13.06 9.88
N THR A 95 4.75 -11.90 10.15
CA THR A 95 6.10 -11.81 10.74
C THR A 95 6.13 -12.41 12.14
N THR A 96 5.10 -12.23 12.97
CA THR A 96 5.04 -12.86 14.30
C THR A 96 4.84 -14.37 14.22
N LYS A 97 3.91 -14.85 13.39
CA LYS A 97 3.62 -16.28 13.28
C LYS A 97 4.75 -17.09 12.62
N LEU A 98 5.48 -16.50 11.66
CA LEU A 98 6.63 -17.12 10.99
C LEU A 98 7.94 -16.99 11.79
N ALA A 99 7.98 -16.13 12.81
CA ALA A 99 9.17 -15.94 13.61
C ALA A 99 9.46 -17.18 14.48
N PRO A 100 10.75 -17.57 14.62
CA PRO A 100 11.12 -18.52 15.66
C PRO A 100 10.78 -17.95 17.04
N HIS A 101 10.26 -18.77 17.96
CA HIS A 101 9.80 -18.33 19.28
C HIS A 101 10.82 -17.47 20.06
N ARG A 102 12.11 -17.74 19.92
CA ARG A 102 13.19 -17.00 20.58
C ARG A 102 13.49 -15.64 19.94
N PHE A 103 13.09 -15.43 18.68
CA PHE A 103 13.51 -14.29 17.86
C PHE A 103 12.33 -13.41 17.39
N VAL A 104 11.14 -13.54 17.98
CA VAL A 104 9.95 -12.73 17.62
C VAL A 104 10.26 -11.23 17.64
N GLY A 105 10.91 -10.73 18.69
CA GLY A 105 11.30 -9.31 18.78
C GLY A 105 12.29 -8.87 17.69
N GLN A 106 13.21 -9.75 17.28
CA GLN A 106 14.16 -9.46 16.21
C GLN A 106 13.46 -9.42 14.85
N MET A 107 12.53 -10.36 14.59
CA MET A 107 11.75 -10.38 13.34
C MET A 107 10.83 -9.15 13.22
N MET A 108 10.25 -8.69 14.33
CA MET A 108 9.55 -7.40 14.37
C MET A 108 10.49 -6.23 14.07
N GLY A 109 11.72 -6.26 14.56
CA GLY A 109 12.76 -5.29 14.19
C GLY A 109 13.05 -5.29 12.68
N VAL A 110 13.12 -6.46 12.05
CA VAL A 110 13.30 -6.58 10.59
C VAL A 110 12.10 -5.99 9.82
N TRP A 111 10.88 -6.20 10.29
CA TRP A 111 9.69 -5.59 9.69
C TRP A 111 9.76 -4.06 9.70
N PHE A 112 10.06 -3.45 10.85
CA PHE A 112 10.18 -1.99 10.95
C PHE A 112 11.40 -1.44 10.21
N LEU A 113 12.50 -2.20 10.15
CA LEU A 113 13.66 -1.83 9.34
C LEU A 113 13.29 -1.78 7.84
N GLY A 114 12.53 -2.77 7.35
CA GLY A 114 12.00 -2.75 6.00
C GLY A 114 11.13 -1.53 5.71
N ALA A 115 10.23 -1.19 6.65
CA ALA A 115 9.41 0.02 6.54
C ALA A 115 10.26 1.32 6.53
N SER A 116 11.32 1.38 7.34
CA SER A 116 12.24 2.52 7.36
C SER A 116 13.01 2.66 6.04
N LEU A 117 13.54 1.57 5.50
CA LEU A 117 14.18 1.55 4.18
C LEU A 117 13.20 1.99 3.08
N GLY A 118 11.96 1.53 3.13
CA GLY A 118 10.91 1.97 2.21
C GLY A 118 10.67 3.48 2.27
N ASN A 119 10.64 4.08 3.45
CA ASN A 119 10.52 5.53 3.61
C ASN A 119 11.74 6.29 3.05
N ILE A 120 12.96 5.75 3.23
CA ILE A 120 14.18 6.34 2.66
C ILE A 120 14.11 6.30 1.13
N LEU A 121 13.76 5.15 0.54
CA LEU A 121 13.61 5.01 -0.91
C LEU A 121 12.53 5.95 -1.44
N ALA A 122 11.39 6.06 -0.77
CA ALA A 122 10.33 7.01 -1.14
C ALA A 122 10.82 8.47 -1.08
N GLY A 123 11.62 8.82 -0.07
CA GLY A 123 12.22 10.15 0.05
C GLY A 123 13.26 10.45 -1.03
N LEU A 124 14.11 9.48 -1.38
CA LEU A 124 15.08 9.61 -2.48
C LEU A 124 14.37 9.77 -3.82
N LEU A 125 13.40 8.90 -4.10
CA LEU A 125 12.58 8.99 -5.31
C LEU A 125 11.87 10.34 -5.37
N ALA A 126 11.20 10.79 -4.30
CA ALA A 126 10.53 12.09 -4.30
C ALA A 126 11.51 13.29 -4.40
N GLY A 127 12.76 13.13 -3.96
CA GLY A 127 13.78 14.17 -4.00
C GLY A 127 14.44 14.37 -5.37
N GLU A 128 14.50 13.32 -6.20
CA GLU A 128 15.03 13.42 -7.58
C GLU A 128 14.13 14.27 -8.50
N PHE A 129 12.83 14.34 -8.20
CA PHE A 129 11.86 15.19 -8.91
C PHE A 129 11.69 16.51 -8.15
N SER A 130 12.74 17.33 -8.14
CA SER A 130 12.63 18.71 -7.65
C SER A 130 11.55 19.43 -8.46
N GLY A 131 10.48 19.86 -7.80
CA GLY A 131 9.22 20.36 -8.39
C GLY A 131 9.29 21.66 -9.20
N GLU A 132 10.37 21.90 -9.94
CA GLU A 132 10.52 23.00 -10.89
C GLU A 132 9.88 22.67 -12.25
N THR A 133 9.76 21.39 -12.63
CA THR A 133 9.08 20.94 -13.86
C THR A 133 7.89 20.04 -13.53
N VAL A 134 6.69 20.63 -13.57
CA VAL A 134 5.42 19.89 -13.39
C VAL A 134 5.24 18.79 -14.46
N SER A 135 5.98 18.86 -15.57
CA SER A 135 6.00 17.88 -16.66
C SER A 135 6.43 16.48 -16.25
N ASP A 136 7.19 16.33 -15.16
CA ASP A 136 7.84 15.05 -14.84
C ASP A 136 6.97 14.17 -13.92
N PHE A 137 5.91 14.75 -13.33
CA PHE A 137 5.01 14.04 -12.42
C PHE A 137 4.23 12.87 -13.04
N PRO A 138 3.68 12.96 -14.27
CA PRO A 138 2.99 11.81 -14.87
C PRO A 138 3.91 10.62 -15.08
N ASP A 139 5.12 10.83 -15.58
CA ASP A 139 6.06 9.74 -15.82
C ASP A 139 6.49 9.06 -14.51
N LEU A 140 6.72 9.86 -13.46
CA LEU A 140 6.97 9.36 -12.11
C LEU A 140 5.80 8.50 -11.60
N TYR A 141 4.57 9.02 -11.66
CA TYR A 141 3.40 8.28 -11.18
C TYR A 141 3.20 7.00 -11.98
N LEU A 142 3.39 7.04 -13.29
CA LEU A 142 3.29 5.85 -14.14
C LEU A 142 4.37 4.81 -13.79
N GLN A 143 5.61 5.24 -13.58
CA GLN A 143 6.69 4.35 -13.15
C GLN A 143 6.37 3.67 -11.80
N ILE A 144 5.82 4.42 -10.85
CA ILE A 144 5.36 3.88 -9.56
C ILE A 144 4.24 2.86 -9.78
N VAL A 145 3.22 3.19 -10.60
CA VAL A 145 2.11 2.27 -10.92
C VAL A 145 2.61 0.97 -11.53
N LEU A 146 3.49 1.04 -12.52
CA LEU A 146 4.05 -0.14 -13.20
C LEU A 146 4.88 -0.98 -12.24
N THR A 147 5.70 -0.35 -11.40
CA THR A 147 6.54 -1.04 -10.42
C THR A 147 5.69 -1.75 -9.37
N LEU A 148 4.70 -1.07 -8.77
CA LEU A 148 3.80 -1.65 -7.79
C LEU A 148 2.96 -2.78 -8.40
N SER A 149 2.41 -2.57 -9.59
CA SER A 149 1.64 -3.60 -10.30
C SER A 149 2.49 -4.82 -10.64
N GLY A 150 3.74 -4.60 -11.07
CA GLY A 150 4.71 -5.67 -11.30
C GLY A 150 5.02 -6.46 -10.04
N PHE A 151 5.28 -5.80 -8.91
CA PHE A 151 5.47 -6.47 -7.62
C PHE A 151 4.22 -7.23 -7.17
N ALA A 152 3.04 -6.65 -7.30
CA ALA A 152 1.79 -7.32 -6.95
C ALA A 152 1.57 -8.58 -7.82
N LEU A 153 1.78 -8.49 -9.12
CA LEU A 153 1.66 -9.62 -10.04
C LEU A 153 2.68 -10.71 -9.71
N LEU A 154 3.93 -10.33 -9.47
CA LEU A 154 4.98 -11.25 -9.04
C LEU A 154 4.55 -11.97 -7.76
N LEU A 155 4.07 -11.23 -6.76
CA LEU A 155 3.63 -11.79 -5.49
C LEU A 155 2.41 -12.72 -5.65
N LEU A 156 1.48 -12.41 -6.57
CA LEU A 156 0.38 -13.30 -6.92
C LEU A 156 0.85 -14.59 -7.63
N VAL A 157 1.79 -14.49 -8.56
CA VAL A 157 2.36 -15.66 -9.26
C VAL A 157 3.10 -16.57 -8.26
N PHE A 158 3.87 -15.97 -7.35
CA PHE A 158 4.59 -16.69 -6.30
C PHE A 158 3.73 -16.97 -5.06
N SER A 159 2.44 -16.62 -5.06
CA SER A 159 1.58 -16.81 -3.88
C SER A 159 1.45 -18.28 -3.48
N LYS A 160 1.34 -19.19 -4.46
CA LYS A 160 1.25 -20.64 -4.23
C LYS A 160 2.52 -21.23 -3.60
N PRO A 161 3.74 -21.01 -4.15
CA PRO A 161 4.95 -21.52 -3.52
C PRO A 161 5.22 -20.87 -2.16
N ILE A 162 4.99 -19.56 -2.01
CA ILE A 162 5.17 -18.87 -0.72
C ILE A 162 4.22 -19.47 0.33
N ARG A 163 2.94 -19.65 -0.01
CA ARG A 163 1.98 -20.30 0.89
C ARG A 163 2.43 -21.71 1.29
N LYS A 164 2.97 -22.50 0.35
CA LYS A 164 3.50 -23.84 0.65
C LYS A 164 4.68 -23.79 1.62
N LEU A 165 5.55 -22.79 1.51
CA LEU A 165 6.68 -22.58 2.42
C LEU A 165 6.24 -22.07 3.80
N MET A 166 5.13 -21.33 3.86
CA MET A 166 4.53 -20.86 5.10
C MET A 166 3.84 -21.99 5.90
N GLY A 167 3.63 -23.18 5.35
CA GLY A 167 2.96 -24.28 6.05
C GLY A 167 1.51 -23.94 6.46
N ASP A 168 1.05 -24.47 7.60
CA ASP A 168 -0.33 -24.32 8.12
C ASP A 168 -0.53 -23.03 8.95
N ILE A 169 0.26 -22.00 8.67
CA ILE A 169 0.34 -20.80 9.52
C ILE A 169 -0.72 -19.74 9.11
N ASP A 170 -1.41 -19.96 7.99
CA ASP A 170 -2.54 -19.13 7.52
C ASP A 170 -3.83 -19.39 8.32
#